data_AF-A0A848VFY2-F1
#
_entry.id   AF-A0A848VFY2-F1
#
_cell.length_a   1.000
_cell.length_b   1.000
_cell.length_c   1.000
_cell.angle_alpha   90.00
_cell.angle_beta   90.00
_cell.angle_gamma   90.00
#
_symmetry.space_group_name_H-M   'P 1'
#
loop_
_entity.id
_entity.type
_entity.pdbx_description
1 polymer ?
#
loop_
_entity_poly.entity_id
_entity_poly.type
_entity_poly.pdbx_seq_one_letter_code
_entity_poly.pdbx_strand_id
1 'polypeptide(L)'
;PDSTYGFRVEFGCAPENALELEEAVFAEFERAKREGFSEEVLTKVREAQRRTRETSLEQNGFWASQLTAYYRSESDPNRILEYDELVDSVSSERLQAAARRYLGSEGLVIARLFPE
;
A
#
# COMPACT_ATOMS: atom_id res chain seq x y z
N PRO A 1 15.77 -15.48 -4.84
CA PRO A 1 15.72 -14.26 -4.00
C PRO A 1 14.62 -14.40 -2.94
N ASP A 2 14.96 -14.27 -1.66
CA ASP A 2 13.94 -14.18 -0.61
C ASP A 2 13.20 -12.85 -0.79
N SER A 3 11.90 -12.92 -1.07
CA SER A 3 11.07 -11.74 -1.23
C SER A 3 10.93 -11.03 0.12
N THR A 4 11.63 -9.91 0.29
CA THR A 4 11.44 -9.00 1.42
C THR A 4 10.28 -8.07 1.13
N TYR A 5 9.28 -8.09 2.01
CA TYR A 5 8.16 -7.16 1.99
C TYR A 5 8.37 -6.11 3.08
N GLY A 6 8.06 -4.85 2.77
CA GLY A 6 8.13 -3.76 3.73
C GLY A 6 6.88 -2.90 3.62
N PHE A 7 6.30 -2.58 4.77
CA PHE A 7 5.24 -1.59 4.89
C PHE A 7 5.78 -0.42 5.72
N ARG A 8 5.62 0.80 5.21
CA ARG A 8 6.11 2.02 5.85
C ARG A 8 4.95 3.00 5.99
N VAL A 9 4.79 3.53 7.20
CA VAL A 9 3.96 4.70 7.46
C VAL A 9 4.88 5.82 7.90
N GLU A 10 4.72 6.99 7.29
CA GLU A 10 5.51 8.17 7.55
C GLU A 10 4.60 9.39 7.55
N PHE A 11 4.70 10.21 8.60
CA PHE A 11 3.94 11.45 8.74
C PHE A 11 4.76 12.47 9.53
N GLY A 12 4.61 13.75 9.18
CA GLY A 12 5.10 14.86 9.98
C GLY A 12 4.04 15.31 10.98
N CYS A 13 4.44 15.62 12.21
CA CYS A 13 3.53 16.10 13.24
C CYS A 13 4.23 17.03 14.24
N ALA A 14 3.44 17.75 15.04
CA ALA A 14 3.96 18.48 16.19
C ALA A 14 4.51 17.48 17.25
N PRO A 15 5.64 17.75 17.91
CA PRO A 15 6.27 16.87 18.89
C PRO A 15 5.32 16.28 19.94
N GLU A 16 4.40 17.11 20.44
CA GLU A 16 3.40 16.76 21.44
C GLU A 16 2.39 15.71 20.97
N ASN A 17 2.14 15.62 19.66
CA ASN A 17 1.17 14.71 19.06
C ASN A 17 1.79 13.40 18.58
N ALA A 18 3.12 13.25 18.65
CA ALA A 18 3.82 12.12 18.07
C ALA A 18 3.36 10.77 18.62
N LEU A 19 3.16 10.68 19.95
CA LEU A 19 2.67 9.46 20.60
C LEU A 19 1.22 9.16 20.24
N GLU A 20 0.36 10.19 20.24
CA GLU A 20 -1.06 10.03 19.91
C GLU A 20 -1.27 9.53 18.47
N LEU A 21 -0.53 10.09 17.52
CA LEU A 21 -0.62 9.67 16.12
C LEU A 21 -0.05 8.28 15.90
N GLU A 22 1.01 7.90 16.62
CA GLU A 22 1.52 6.53 16.60
C GLU A 22 0.46 5.53 17.09
N GLU A 23 -0.17 5.81 18.23
CA GLU A 23 -1.25 4.98 18.76
C GLU A 23 -2.44 4.90 17.79
N ALA A 24 -2.81 6.01 17.15
CA ALA A 24 -3.86 6.05 16.14
C ALA A 24 -3.53 5.16 14.92
N VAL A 25 -2.28 5.14 14.46
CA VAL A 25 -1.85 4.26 13.36
C VAL A 25 -1.99 2.79 13.75
N PHE A 26 -1.55 2.41 14.95
CA PHE A 26 -1.70 1.03 15.42
C PHE A 26 -3.17 0.64 15.62
N ALA A 27 -4.00 1.56 16.11
CA ALA A 27 -5.44 1.34 16.24
C ALA A 27 -6.08 1.06 14.86
N GLU A 28 -5.67 1.79 13.82
CA GLU A 28 -6.14 1.54 12.45
C GLU A 28 -5.67 0.19 11.90
N PHE A 29 -4.46 -0.26 12.21
CA PHE A 29 -4.00 -1.61 11.83
C PHE A 29 -4.83 -2.70 12.50
N GLU A 30 -5.12 -2.57 13.80
CA GLU A 30 -5.97 -3.53 14.52
C GLU A 30 -7.41 -3.51 14.01
N ARG A 31 -7.94 -2.32 13.69
CA ARG A 31 -9.25 -2.18 13.03
C ARG A 31 -9.28 -2.91 11.69
N ALA A 32 -8.26 -2.71 10.85
CA ALA A 32 -8.15 -3.39 9.55
C ALA A 32 -8.08 -4.92 9.71
N LYS A 33 -7.35 -5.44 10.71
CA LYS A 33 -7.28 -6.89 11.00
C LYS A 33 -8.61 -7.46 11.50
N ARG A 34 -9.37 -6.70 12.29
CA ARG A 34 -10.62 -7.15 12.92
C ARG A 34 -11.84 -7.03 12.03
N GLU A 35 -12.01 -5.86 11.42
CA GLU A 35 -13.24 -5.46 10.74
C GLU A 35 -13.09 -5.41 9.22
N GLY A 36 -11.85 -5.26 8.72
CA GLY A 36 -11.60 -5.01 7.31
C GLY A 36 -12.00 -3.60 6.89
N PHE A 37 -12.38 -3.45 5.63
CA PHE A 37 -12.74 -2.16 5.02
C PHE A 37 -14.19 -2.19 4.53
N SER A 38 -14.85 -1.03 4.59
CA SER A 38 -16.21 -0.89 4.06
C SER A 38 -16.20 -0.87 2.54
N GLU A 39 -17.32 -1.28 1.93
CA GLU A 39 -17.47 -1.28 0.48
C GLU A 39 -17.34 0.11 -0.14
N GLU A 40 -17.76 1.15 0.59
CA GLU A 40 -17.58 2.55 0.18
C GLU A 40 -16.10 2.91 0.06
N VAL A 41 -15.27 2.52 1.05
CA VAL A 41 -13.82 2.77 1.02
C VAL A 41 -13.18 2.00 -0.13
N LEU A 42 -13.54 0.72 -0.30
CA LEU A 42 -13.00 -0.10 -1.38
C LEU A 42 -13.35 0.47 -2.76
N THR A 43 -14.58 0.93 -2.95
CA THR A 43 -15.02 1.57 -4.19
C THR A 43 -14.20 2.82 -4.46
N LYS A 44 -14.03 3.71 -3.47
CA LYS A 44 -13.21 4.92 -3.61
C LYS A 44 -11.76 4.59 -3.99
N VAL A 45 -11.17 3.56 -3.37
CA VAL A 45 -9.79 3.13 -3.66
C VAL A 45 -9.69 2.58 -5.08
N ARG A 46 -10.61 1.71 -5.51
CA ARG A 46 -10.60 1.16 -6.88
C ARG A 46 -10.75 2.25 -7.94
N GLU A 47 -11.69 3.18 -7.75
CA GLU A 47 -11.88 4.32 -8.66
C GLU A 47 -10.64 5.24 -8.72
N ALA A 48 -10.02 5.52 -7.57
CA ALA A 48 -8.78 6.29 -7.54
C ALA A 48 -7.65 5.60 -8.32
N GLN A 49 -7.48 4.29 -8.13
CA GLN A 49 -6.48 3.49 -8.85
C GLN A 49 -6.72 3.48 -10.36
N ARG A 50 -7.98 3.33 -10.80
CA ARG A 50 -8.36 3.38 -12.23
C ARG A 50 -8.03 4.73 -12.84
N ARG A 51 -8.42 5.83 -12.19
CA ARG A 51 -8.15 7.18 -12.68
C ARG A 51 -6.65 7.49 -12.77
N THR A 52 -5.88 7.08 -11.75
CA THR A 52 -4.41 7.21 -11.79
C THR A 52 -3.83 6.39 -12.94
N ARG A 53 -4.37 5.20 -13.19
CA ARG A 53 -3.92 4.33 -14.28
C ARG A 53 -4.16 4.93 -15.65
N GLU A 54 -5.36 5.46 -15.92
CA GLU A 54 -5.70 6.15 -17.18
C GLU A 54 -4.67 7.22 -17.53
N THR A 55 -4.36 8.07 -16.54
CA THR A 55 -3.37 9.15 -16.72
C THR A 55 -1.94 8.60 -16.88
N SER A 56 -1.60 7.50 -16.21
CA SER A 56 -0.26 6.89 -16.29
C SER A 56 0.01 6.27 -17.65
N LEU A 57 -1.00 5.67 -18.29
CA LEU A 57 -0.87 5.04 -19.61
C LEU A 57 -0.48 6.04 -20.72
N GLU A 58 -0.74 7.33 -20.52
CA GLU A 58 -0.35 8.39 -21.47
C GLU A 58 1.09 8.90 -21.25
N GLN A 59 1.76 8.49 -20.18
CA GLN A 59 3.05 9.04 -19.77
C GLN A 59 4.22 8.12 -20.13
N ASN A 60 5.17 8.64 -20.92
CA ASN A 60 6.40 7.92 -21.27
C ASN A 60 7.21 7.47 -20.04
N GLY A 61 7.23 8.30 -18.98
CA GLY A 61 7.93 7.98 -17.74
C GLY A 61 7.37 6.73 -17.04
N PHE A 62 6.04 6.57 -17.06
CA PHE A 62 5.39 5.37 -16.55
C PHE A 62 5.84 4.12 -17.32
N TRP A 63 5.76 4.14 -18.66
CA TRP A 63 6.16 3.00 -19.49
C TRP A 63 7.62 2.61 -19.29
N ALA A 64 8.52 3.60 -19.30
CA ALA A 64 9.94 3.35 -19.07
C ALA A 64 10.19 2.70 -17.69
N SER A 65 9.49 3.18 -16.65
CA SER A 65 9.61 2.62 -15.30
C SER A 65 9.11 1.17 -15.21
N GLN A 66 7.95 0.88 -15.80
CA GLN A 66 7.32 -0.45 -15.73
C GLN A 66 8.14 -1.49 -16.51
N LEU A 67 8.52 -1.19 -17.75
CA LEU A 67 9.30 -2.11 -18.58
C LEU A 67 10.68 -2.38 -17.96
N THR A 68 11.31 -1.36 -17.39
CA THR A 68 12.57 -1.53 -16.64
C THR A 68 12.38 -2.44 -15.42
N ALA A 69 11.27 -2.28 -14.68
CA ALA A 69 10.96 -3.11 -13.53
C ALA A 69 10.73 -4.57 -13.92
N TYR A 70 9.94 -4.84 -14.96
CA TYR A 70 9.71 -6.20 -15.48
C TYR A 70 11.01 -6.85 -15.96
N TYR A 71 11.85 -6.11 -16.68
CA TYR A 71 13.15 -6.61 -17.12
C TYR A 71 14.07 -6.97 -15.95
N ARG A 72 14.18 -6.09 -14.94
CA ARG A 72 15.02 -6.32 -13.76
C ARG A 72 14.54 -7.46 -12.86
N SER A 73 13.24 -7.70 -12.84
CA SER A 73 12.62 -8.76 -12.04
C SER A 73 12.40 -10.05 -12.83
N GLU A 74 12.88 -10.12 -14.08
CA GLU A 74 12.68 -11.25 -15.00
C GLU A 74 11.20 -11.69 -15.09
N SER A 75 10.29 -10.73 -14.99
CA SER A 75 8.84 -10.93 -14.98
C SER A 75 8.23 -10.64 -16.35
N ASP A 76 7.12 -11.32 -16.67
CA ASP A 76 6.40 -11.10 -17.93
C ASP A 76 5.86 -9.66 -18.01
N PRO A 77 6.29 -8.86 -19.02
CA PRO A 77 5.79 -7.50 -19.20
C PRO A 77 4.30 -7.44 -19.55
N ASN A 78 3.68 -8.52 -20.04
CA ASN A 78 2.24 -8.56 -20.32
C ASN A 78 1.38 -8.38 -19.07
N ARG A 79 1.94 -8.59 -17.87
CA ARG A 79 1.27 -8.30 -16.60
C ARG A 79 0.82 -6.85 -16.46
N ILE A 80 1.38 -5.94 -17.25
CA ILE A 80 0.89 -4.56 -17.31
C ILE A 80 -0.57 -4.49 -17.74
N LEU A 81 -1.04 -5.44 -18.56
CA LEU A 81 -2.41 -5.51 -19.07
C LEU A 81 -3.40 -6.08 -18.05
N GLU A 82 -2.91 -6.79 -17.03
CA GLU A 82 -3.71 -7.44 -15.99
C GLU A 82 -4.07 -6.47 -14.83
N TYR A 83 -3.66 -5.20 -14.91
CA TYR A 83 -3.79 -4.24 -13.81
C TYR A 83 -5.26 -4.00 -13.41
N ASP A 84 -6.16 -3.92 -14.39
CA ASP A 84 -7.58 -3.64 -14.11
C ASP A 84 -8.23 -4.83 -13.38
N GLU A 85 -7.92 -6.06 -13.81
CA GLU A 85 -8.35 -7.27 -13.11
C GLU A 85 -7.78 -7.34 -11.68
N LEU A 86 -6.53 -6.92 -11.50
CA LEU A 86 -5.91 -6.84 -10.18
C LEU A 86 -6.66 -5.86 -9.27
N VAL A 87 -7.03 -4.68 -9.77
CA VAL A 87 -7.80 -3.67 -9.04
C VAL A 87 -9.19 -4.19 -8.68
N ASP A 88 -9.87 -4.86 -9.61
CA ASP A 88 -11.20 -5.47 -9.36
C ASP A 88 -11.14 -6.60 -8.34
N SER A 89 -10.02 -7.31 -8.29
CA SER A 89 -9.83 -8.41 -7.37
C SER A 89 -9.61 -7.94 -5.92
N VAL A 90 -9.49 -6.63 -5.66
CA VAL A 90 -9.35 -6.06 -4.30
C VAL A 90 -10.68 -6.17 -3.55
N SER A 91 -10.68 -6.96 -2.49
CA SER A 91 -11.82 -7.16 -1.58
C SER A 91 -11.44 -6.93 -0.12
N SER A 92 -12.44 -6.71 0.73
CA SER A 92 -12.25 -6.51 2.18
C SER A 92 -11.56 -7.71 2.81
N GLU A 93 -11.97 -8.92 2.43
CA GLU A 93 -11.45 -10.18 2.98
C GLU A 93 -9.97 -10.37 2.62
N ARG A 94 -9.59 -10.05 1.38
CA ARG A 94 -8.19 -10.17 0.94
C ARG A 94 -7.29 -9.15 1.62
N LEU A 95 -7.76 -7.92 1.76
CA LEU A 95 -7.01 -6.87 2.48
C LEU A 95 -6.92 -7.19 3.97
N GLN A 96 -7.98 -7.71 4.58
CA GLN A 96 -7.96 -8.16 5.97
C GLN A 96 -6.99 -9.32 6.19
N ALA A 97 -6.99 -10.31 5.29
CA ALA A 97 -6.04 -11.41 5.34
C ALA A 97 -4.59 -10.92 5.18
N ALA A 98 -4.34 -9.97 4.27
CA ALA A 98 -3.04 -9.33 4.11
C ALA A 98 -2.63 -8.55 5.38
N ALA A 99 -3.55 -7.79 5.99
CA ALA A 99 -3.30 -7.06 7.23
C ALA A 99 -2.91 -8.01 8.37
N ARG A 100 -3.61 -9.14 8.52
CA ARG A 100 -3.27 -10.17 9.52
C ARG A 100 -1.92 -10.82 9.26
N ARG A 101 -1.53 -10.98 7.99
CA ARG A 101 -0.27 -11.62 7.60
C ARG A 101 0.94 -10.70 7.72
N TYR A 102 0.81 -9.44 7.32
CA TYR A 102 1.95 -8.55 7.10
C TYR A 102 2.06 -7.41 8.12
N LEU A 103 0.98 -6.98 8.79
CA LEU A 103 1.03 -5.91 9.80
C LEU A 103 1.32 -6.48 11.21
N GLY A 104 2.29 -7.39 11.30
CA GLY A 104 2.76 -7.96 12.56
C GLY A 104 3.75 -7.06 13.29
N SER A 105 4.11 -7.44 14.52
CA SER A 105 5.18 -6.78 15.28
C SER A 105 6.58 -7.29 14.90
N GLU A 106 6.67 -8.39 14.14
CA GLU A 106 7.94 -8.93 13.68
C GLU A 106 8.55 -8.01 12.60
N GLY A 107 9.79 -7.56 12.83
CA GLY A 107 10.45 -6.61 11.94
C GLY A 107 9.93 -5.17 12.04
N LEU A 108 9.14 -4.85 13.07
CA LEU A 108 8.65 -3.49 13.31
C LEU A 108 9.81 -2.56 13.72
N VAL A 109 9.96 -1.46 12.99
CA VAL A 109 10.91 -0.38 13.30
C VAL A 109 10.13 0.92 13.43
N ILE A 110 10.27 1.58 14.58
CA ILE A 110 9.68 2.89 14.86
C ILE A 110 10.82 3.89 15.02
N ALA A 111 10.82 4.93 14.19
CA ALA A 111 11.78 6.02 14.27
C ALA A 111 11.03 7.33 14.50
N ARG A 112 11.49 8.12 15.47
CA ARG A 112 10.94 9.44 15.80
C ARG A 112 12.06 10.47 15.73
N LEU A 113 11.83 11.57 15.01
CA LEU A 113 12.75 12.69 14.92
C LEU A 113 12.11 13.90 15.57
N PHE A 114 12.75 14.42 16.63
CA PHE A 114 12.32 15.61 17.35
C PHE A 114 13.21 16.81 16.98
N PRO A 115 12.70 18.04 17.04
CA PRO A 115 13.54 19.24 16.96
C PRO A 115 14.54 19.30 18.13
N GLU A 116 15.65 20.02 17.94
CA GLU A 116 16.71 20.23 18.94
C GLU A 116 16.24 20.94 20.22
#